data_AF-A0A193CBV4-F1
#
_entry.id   AF-A0A193CBV4-F1
#
_cell.length_a   1.000
_cell.length_b   1.000
_cell.length_c   1.000
_cell.angle_alpha   90.00
_cell.angle_beta   90.00
_cell.angle_gamma   90.00
#
_symmetry.space_group_name_H-M   'P 1'
#
loop_
_entity.id
_entity.type
_entity.pdbx_description
1 polymer ?
#
loop_
_entity_poly.entity_id
_entity_poly.type
_entity_poly.pdbx_seq_one_letter_code
_entity_poly.pdbx_strand_id
1 'polypeptide(L)'
;MPRWGRPSSFDAEIAETLLGKVFDVESIRAWDARLVTLPDHAAVALFLRGRGLTEPAARRLAREVEVPLSLTKRGLVAWARKR
;
A
#
# COMPACT_ATOMS: atom_id res chain seq x y z
N MET A 1 -2.74 10.25 -7.69
CA MET A 1 -1.38 10.72 -7.34
C MET A 1 -0.46 10.46 -8.53
N PRO A 2 0.42 11.39 -8.95
CA PRO A 2 1.47 11.02 -9.88
C PRO A 2 2.36 10.00 -9.15
N ARG A 3 2.63 8.83 -9.77
CA ARG A 3 3.43 7.68 -9.25
C ARG A 3 2.69 6.55 -8.49
N TRP A 4 1.39 6.34 -8.68
CA TRP A 4 0.73 5.11 -8.20
C TRP A 4 1.50 3.85 -8.64
N GLY A 5 1.79 2.95 -7.68
CA GLY A 5 2.59 1.73 -7.91
C GLY A 5 4.11 1.89 -7.85
N ARG A 6 4.65 3.11 -7.69
CA ARG A 6 6.08 3.28 -7.42
C ARG A 6 6.36 3.17 -5.92
N PRO A 7 7.46 2.54 -5.52
CA PRO A 7 7.85 2.45 -4.12
C PRO A 7 7.97 3.82 -3.45
N SER A 8 7.34 3.99 -2.29
CA SER A 8 7.50 5.14 -1.41
C SER A 8 8.50 4.85 -0.30
N SER A 9 9.09 5.89 0.30
CA SER A 9 10.00 5.73 1.45
C SER A 9 9.34 5.13 2.71
N PHE A 10 8.02 4.98 2.69
CA PHE A 10 7.22 4.41 3.77
C PHE A 10 6.65 3.03 3.42
N ASP A 11 7.08 2.45 2.30
CA ASP A 11 6.68 1.09 1.93
C ASP A 11 7.48 0.09 2.76
N ALA A 12 6.77 -0.88 3.34
CA ALA A 12 7.36 -1.88 4.22
C ALA A 12 8.47 -2.67 3.52
N GLU A 13 8.34 -2.87 2.22
CA GLU A 13 9.27 -3.61 1.37
C GLU A 13 10.65 -2.96 1.26
N ILE A 14 10.77 -1.66 1.49
CA ILE A 14 12.05 -0.94 1.37
C ILE A 14 12.46 -0.23 2.66
N ALA A 15 11.64 -0.29 3.71
CA ALA A 15 11.83 0.58 4.88
C ALA A 15 13.11 0.22 5.66
N GLU A 16 13.51 -1.06 5.74
CA GLU A 16 14.71 -1.47 6.46
C GLU A 16 15.96 -0.73 5.98
N THR A 17 16.21 -0.79 4.67
CA THR A 17 17.34 -0.11 4.02
C THR A 17 17.31 1.41 4.22
N LEU A 18 16.12 2.01 4.30
CA LEU A 18 15.99 3.46 4.52
C LEU A 18 16.18 3.84 5.99
N LEU A 19 15.63 3.06 6.92
CA LEU A 19 15.78 3.26 8.35
C LEU A 19 17.25 3.12 8.77
N GLY A 20 17.97 2.13 8.22
CA GLY A 20 19.40 1.93 8.50
C GLY A 20 20.31 3.07 8.05
N LYS A 21 19.83 4.01 7.21
CA LYS A 21 20.59 5.24 6.87
C LYS A 21 20.59 6.27 7.99
N VAL A 22 19.62 6.20 8.91
CA VAL A 22 19.36 7.25 9.91
C VAL A 22 19.42 6.71 11.34
N PHE A 23 19.06 5.45 11.54
CA PHE A 23 18.96 4.81 12.85
C PHE A 23 19.86 3.57 12.95
N ASP A 24 20.14 3.17 14.18
CA ASP A 24 20.62 1.83 14.49
C ASP A 24 19.41 0.93 14.66
N VAL A 25 19.07 0.16 13.62
CA VAL A 25 17.92 -0.74 13.62
C VAL A 25 18.25 -2.01 14.40
N GLU A 26 17.51 -2.27 15.47
CA GLU A 26 17.71 -3.42 16.35
C GLU A 26 16.90 -4.63 15.90
N SER A 27 15.65 -4.41 15.48
CA SER A 27 14.80 -5.47 14.93
C SER A 27 13.66 -4.92 14.09
N ILE A 28 13.17 -5.75 13.17
CA ILE A 28 12.00 -5.47 12.33
C ILE A 28 11.03 -6.64 12.42
N ARG A 29 9.74 -6.32 12.49
CA ARG A 29 8.65 -7.28 12.29
C ARG A 29 7.76 -6.82 11.15
N ALA A 30 7.87 -7.50 10.02
CA ALA A 30 6.97 -7.31 8.88
C ALA A 30 5.68 -8.12 9.06
N TRP A 31 4.60 -7.65 8.44
CA TRP A 31 3.31 -8.32 8.44
C TRP A 31 2.54 -8.05 7.16
N ASP A 32 1.76 -9.06 6.77
CA ASP A 32 0.77 -8.98 5.70
C ASP A 32 -0.60 -9.30 6.28
N ALA A 33 -1.59 -8.47 5.98
CA ALA A 33 -2.95 -8.67 6.48
C ALA A 33 -4.00 -8.34 5.41
N ARG A 34 -4.95 -9.26 5.21
CA ARG A 34 -6.12 -9.09 4.33
C ARG A 34 -7.20 -8.28 5.05
N LEU A 35 -6.99 -6.99 5.18
CA LEU A 35 -7.84 -6.12 6.01
C LEU A 35 -9.06 -5.54 5.27
N VAL A 36 -9.06 -5.57 3.94
CA VAL A 36 -10.10 -4.95 3.12
C VAL A 36 -10.49 -5.88 1.99
N THR A 37 -11.79 -6.13 1.84
CA THR A 37 -12.35 -6.77 0.64
C THR A 37 -13.21 -5.75 -0.08
N LEU A 38 -12.97 -5.59 -1.38
CA LEU A 38 -13.77 -4.75 -2.28
C LEU A 38 -14.82 -5.65 -2.94
N PRO A 39 -16.10 -5.52 -2.57
CA PRO A 39 -17.12 -6.50 -2.96
C PRO A 39 -17.48 -6.43 -4.45
N ASP A 40 -17.36 -5.26 -5.07
CA ASP A 40 -17.81 -5.02 -6.44
C ASP A 40 -16.95 -3.95 -7.15
N HIS A 41 -17.22 -3.76 -8.45
CA HIS A 41 -16.50 -2.77 -9.26
C HIS A 41 -16.72 -1.33 -8.78
N ALA A 42 -17.82 -1.00 -8.10
CA ALA A 42 -18.05 0.33 -7.55
C ALA A 42 -17.11 0.60 -6.37
N ALA A 43 -16.93 -0.39 -5.48
CA ALA A 43 -15.96 -0.35 -4.39
C ALA A 43 -14.52 -0.26 -4.91
N VAL A 44 -14.18 -0.99 -5.98
CA VAL A 44 -12.88 -0.86 -6.67
C VAL A 44 -12.68 0.56 -7.22
N ALA A 45 -13.67 1.13 -7.90
CA ALA A 45 -13.58 2.49 -8.42
C ALA A 45 -13.43 3.52 -7.29
N LEU A 46 -14.17 3.38 -6.19
CA LEU A 46 -14.06 4.25 -5.01
C LEU A 46 -12.66 4.16 -4.37
N PHE A 47 -12.13 2.95 -4.22
CA PHE A 47 -10.78 2.73 -3.71
C PHE A 47 -9.74 3.44 -4.59
N LEU A 48 -9.81 3.27 -5.92
CA LEU A 48 -8.90 3.90 -6.88
C LEU A 48 -9.00 5.44 -6.86
N ARG A 49 -10.21 5.99 -6.67
CA ARG A 49 -10.39 7.44 -6.46
C ARG A 49 -9.70 7.93 -5.19
N GLY A 50 -9.76 7.16 -4.09
CA GLY A 50 -8.99 7.44 -2.88
C GLY A 50 -7.47 7.43 -3.09
N ARG A 51 -6.98 6.87 -4.21
CA ARG A 51 -5.57 6.90 -4.64
C ARG A 51 -5.29 7.99 -5.68
N GLY A 52 -6.26 8.86 -5.91
CA GLY A 52 -6.17 10.04 -6.75
C GLY A 52 -6.26 9.75 -8.24
N LEU A 53 -7.01 8.71 -8.64
CA LEU A 53 -7.49 8.58 -10.01
C LEU A 53 -8.74 9.45 -10.22
N THR A 54 -8.89 9.99 -11.43
CA THR A 54 -10.16 10.63 -11.82
C THR A 54 -11.25 9.57 -11.87
N GLU A 55 -12.50 10.00 -11.68
CA GLU A 55 -13.63 9.10 -11.67
C GLU A 55 -13.81 8.30 -12.99
N PRO A 56 -13.68 8.90 -14.19
CA PRO A 56 -13.73 8.12 -15.44
C PRO A 56 -12.62 7.07 -15.54
N ALA A 57 -11.39 7.42 -15.13
CA ALA A 57 -10.26 6.49 -15.15
C ALA A 57 -10.44 5.36 -14.14
N ALA A 58 -10.92 5.67 -12.93
CA ALA A 58 -11.18 4.69 -11.88
C ALA A 58 -12.28 3.70 -12.29
N ARG A 59 -13.40 4.17 -12.86
CA ARG A 59 -14.46 3.29 -13.37
C ARG A 59 -13.99 2.41 -14.52
N ARG A 60 -13.15 2.93 -15.41
CA ARG A 60 -12.59 2.16 -16.52
C ARG A 60 -11.74 1.00 -16.00
N LEU A 61 -10.76 1.29 -15.15
CA LEU A 61 -9.87 0.28 -14.58
C LEU A 61 -10.61 -0.69 -13.65
N ALA A 62 -11.61 -0.23 -12.92
CA ALA A 62 -12.39 -1.11 -12.04
C ALA A 62 -13.08 -2.25 -12.80
N ARG A 63 -13.48 -2.04 -14.06
CA ARG A 63 -14.09 -3.09 -14.90
C ARG A 63 -13.11 -4.17 -15.35
N GLU A 64 -11.81 -3.90 -15.29
CA GLU A 64 -10.75 -4.83 -15.68
C GLU A 64 -10.32 -5.73 -14.49
N VAL A 65 -10.88 -5.51 -13.30
CA VAL A 65 -10.52 -6.20 -12.06
C VAL A 65 -11.58 -7.24 -11.69
N GLU A 66 -11.14 -8.48 -11.41
CA GLU A 66 -12.02 -9.51 -10.86
C GLU A 66 -12.50 -9.14 -9.45
N VAL A 67 -13.79 -9.35 -9.19
CA VAL A 67 -14.43 -9.06 -7.90
C VAL A 67 -15.13 -10.30 -7.35
N PRO A 68 -15.15 -10.51 -6.01
CA PRO A 68 -14.61 -9.62 -4.98
C PRO A 68 -13.09 -9.61 -4.90
N LEU A 69 -12.49 -8.42 -4.70
CA LEU A 69 -11.03 -8.26 -4.59
C LEU A 69 -10.61 -8.10 -3.13
N SER A 70 -9.85 -9.06 -2.60
CA SER A 70 -9.20 -8.92 -1.28
C SER A 70 -7.87 -8.18 -1.40
N LEU A 71 -7.75 -7.04 -0.71
CA LEU A 71 -6.52 -6.27 -0.63
C LEU A 71 -5.68 -6.74 0.56
N THR A 72 -4.42 -7.07 0.27
CA THR A 72 -3.42 -7.31 1.31
C THR A 72 -2.75 -5.99 1.64
N LYS A 73 -2.83 -5.57 2.90
CA LYS A 73 -2.02 -4.48 3.44
C LYS A 73 -0.73 -5.08 4.00
N ARG A 74 0.39 -4.54 3.55
CA ARG A 74 1.71 -4.87 4.08
C ARG A 74 2.17 -3.75 5.00
N GLY A 75 2.84 -4.12 6.07
CA GLY A 75 3.40 -3.17 7.01
C GLY A 75 4.58 -3.76 7.75
N LEU A 76 5.27 -2.92 8.50
CA LEU A 76 6.27 -3.37 9.44
C LEU A 76 6.30 -2.48 10.67
N VAL A 77 6.84 -3.04 11.75
CA VAL A 77 7.23 -2.30 12.95
C VAL A 77 8.73 -2.50 13.13
N ALA A 78 9.45 -1.40 13.30
CA ALA A 78 10.89 -1.42 13.55
C ALA A 78 11.18 -0.88 14.95
N TRP A 79 12.07 -1.55 15.67
CA TRP A 79 12.70 -1.04 16.89
C TRP A 79 14.09 -0.57 16.52
N ALA A 80 14.38 0.69 16.81
CA ALA A 80 15.63 1.32 16.44
C ALA A 80 16.00 2.42 17.42
N ARG A 81 17.30 2.69 17.54
CA ARG A 81 17.82 3.80 18.35
C ARG A 81 18.29 4.94 17.45
N LYS A 82 18.12 6.16 17.95
CA LYS A 82 18.72 7.34 17.35
C LYS A 82 20.25 7.22 17.43
N ARG A 83 20.92 7.48 16.32
CA ARG A 83 22.37 7.62 16.27
C ARG A 83 22.84 8.88 16.99
#